data_AF-A0A7W4EJS4-F1
#
_entry.id   AF-A0A7W4EJS4-F1
#
_cell.length_a   1.000
_cell.length_b   1.000
_cell.length_c   1.000
_cell.angle_alpha   90.00
_cell.angle_beta   90.00
_cell.angle_gamma   90.00
#
_symmetry.space_group_name_H-M   'P 1'
#
loop_
_entity.id
_entity.type
_entity.pdbx_description
1 polymer ?
#
loop_
_entity_poly.entity_id
_entity_poly.type
_entity_poly.pdbx_seq_one_letter_code
_entity_poly.pdbx_strand_id
1 'polypeptide(L)' 'MAKKNTKRKLVGLVSDLSNHRTYYTVKNTQNTPEKLVLKKYDPIARKHATYTETKKNLGRNEVKKRKS' A
#
# COMPACT_ATOMS: atom_id res chain seq x y z
N MET A 1 -23.36 -11.73 15.76
CA MET A 1 -21.91 -11.46 15.70
C MET A 1 -21.69 -10.01 15.27
N ALA A 2 -21.07 -9.17 16.10
CA ALA A 2 -20.82 -7.78 15.73
C ALA A 2 -19.82 -7.72 14.57
N LYS A 3 -20.22 -7.11 13.45
CA LYS A 3 -19.35 -6.89 12.30
C LYS A 3 -18.18 -6.00 12.78
N LYS A 4 -16.95 -6.51 12.82
CA LYS A 4 -15.73 -5.72 13.09
C LYS A 4 -15.49 -4.77 11.91
N ASN A 5 -16.32 -3.74 11.79
CA ASN A 5 -16.10 -2.66 10.84
C ASN A 5 -15.12 -1.68 11.49
N THR A 6 -13.86 -2.09 11.57
CA THR A 6 -12.82 -1.24 12.15
C THR A 6 -12.51 -0.13 11.15
N LYS A 7 -12.54 1.13 11.62
CA LYS A 7 -12.15 2.32 10.84
C LYS A 7 -10.69 2.31 10.38
N ARG A 8 -9.91 1.35 10.89
CA ARG A 8 -8.55 1.04 10.48
C ARG A 8 -8.56 0.12 9.26
N LYS A 9 -8.02 0.60 8.13
CA LYS A 9 -7.93 -0.14 6.86
C LYS A 9 -6.47 -0.38 6.48
N LEU A 10 -6.19 -1.55 5.94
CA LEU A 10 -4.89 -1.87 5.32
C LEU A 10 -4.78 -1.10 4.00
N VAL A 11 -3.67 -0.39 3.82
CA VAL A 11 -3.36 0.39 2.62
C VAL A 11 -1.96 0.05 2.13
N GLY A 12 -1.75 0.16 0.83
CA GLY A 12 -0.44 -0.05 0.20
C GLY A 12 0.25 1.26 -0.10
N LEU A 13 1.57 1.28 0.01
CA LEU A 13 2.43 2.41 -0.30
C LEU A 13 3.31 2.11 -1.51
N VAL A 14 3.36 3.03 -2.46
CA VAL A 14 4.11 2.94 -3.72
C VAL A 14 5.25 3.95 -3.70
N SER A 15 6.45 3.51 -4.08
CA SER A 15 7.59 4.40 -4.21
C SER A 15 7.43 5.32 -5.41
N ASP A 16 7.74 6.60 -5.25
CA ASP A 16 7.77 7.56 -6.34
C ASP A 16 8.97 7.31 -7.28
N LEU A 17 10.03 6.61 -6.82
CA LEU A 17 11.21 6.31 -7.65
C LEU A 17 11.04 5.05 -8.50
N SER A 18 10.62 3.94 -7.88
CA SER A 18 10.52 2.64 -8.56
C SER A 18 9.11 2.28 -9.01
N ASN A 19 8.10 3.09 -8.67
CA ASN A 19 6.68 2.78 -8.86
C ASN A 19 6.28 1.39 -8.31
N HIS A 20 7.07 0.87 -7.35
CA HIS A 20 6.81 -0.42 -6.73
C HIS A 20 6.04 -0.24 -5.43
N ARG A 21 4.92 -0.97 -5.30
CA ARG A 21 4.24 -1.20 -4.03
C ARG A 21 5.05 -2.14 -3.13
N THR A 22 5.90 -1.58 -2.27
CA THR A 22 6.77 -2.35 -1.38
C THR A 22 6.14 -2.55 0.00
N TYR A 23 5.45 -1.54 0.52
CA TYR A 23 5.00 -1.52 1.91
C TYR A 23 3.48 -1.57 2.02
N TYR A 24 3.02 -2.18 3.11
CA TYR A 24 1.65 -2.11 3.57
C TYR A 24 1.61 -1.53 4.98
N THR A 25 0.60 -0.75 5.27
CA THR A 25 0.37 -0.19 6.60
C THR A 25 -1.11 -0.13 6.89
N VAL A 26 -1.48 -0.02 8.16
CA VAL A 26 -2.86 0.16 8.58
C VAL A 26 -3.05 1.63 8.92
N LYS A 27 -4.04 2.29 8.29
CA LYS A 27 -4.39 3.68 8.59
C LYS A 27 -5.81 3.80 9.11
N ASN A 28 -6.05 4.77 10.00
CA ASN A 28 -7.39 5.12 10.42
C ASN A 28 -7.99 6.14 9.43
N THR A 29 -8.98 5.73 8.64
CA THR A 29 -9.54 6.58 7.58
C THR A 29 -10.32 7.78 8.10
N GLN A 30 -10.68 7.82 9.39
CA GLN A 30 -11.36 8.96 9.99
C GLN A 30 -10.39 10.08 10.39
N ASN A 31 -9.24 9.71 10.98
CA ASN A 31 -8.26 10.69 11.45
C ASN A 31 -7.38 11.21 10.31
N THR A 32 -7.09 10.36 9.33
CA THR A 32 -6.28 10.70 8.15
C THR A 32 -7.08 10.39 6.88
N PRO A 33 -7.96 11.32 6.45
CA PRO A 33 -8.78 11.12 5.25
C PRO A 33 -7.95 11.16 3.97
N GLU A 34 -6.87 11.95 3.96
CA GLU A 34 -5.97 12.13 2.83
C GLU A 34 -5.09 10.89 2.56
N LYS A 35 -4.40 10.90 1.42
CA LYS A 35 -3.41 9.86 1.07
C LYS A 35 -2.19 9.97 1.98
N LEU A 36 -1.76 8.85 2.55
CA LEU A 36 -0.51 8.83 3.30
C LEU A 36 0.69 9.07 2.39
N VAL A 37 1.60 9.94 2.84
CA VAL A 37 2.89 10.20 2.22
C VAL A 37 3.96 10.00 3.28
N LEU A 38 4.88 9.06 3.05
CA LEU A 38 5.92 8.70 4.02
C LEU A 38 7.26 8.58 3.31
N LYS A 39 8.36 8.99 3.96
CA LYS A 39 9.71 8.75 3.45
C LYS A 39 10.18 7.38 3.94
N LYS A 40 10.43 6.44 3.03
CA LYS A 40 10.89 5.07 3.34
C LYS A 40 11.99 4.62 2.39
N TYR A 41 12.75 3.62 2.80
CA TYR A 41 13.79 3.03 1.96
C TYR A 41 13.16 2.33 0.76
N ASP A 42 13.68 2.54 -0.45
CA ASP A 42 13.29 1.80 -1.63
C ASP A 42 14.33 0.71 -1.94
N PRO A 43 13.97 -0.59 -1.88
CA PRO A 43 14.91 -1.67 -2.12
C PRO A 43 15.35 -1.80 -3.59
N ILE A 44 14.57 -1.29 -4.55
CA ILE A 44 14.95 -1.29 -5.97
C ILE A 44 15.92 -0.15 -6.23
N ALA A 45 15.56 1.07 -5.85
CA ALA A 45 16.38 2.27 -6.09
C ALA A 45 17.56 2.39 -5.10
N ARG A 46 17.56 1.58 -4.04
CA ARG A 46 18.55 1.55 -2.94
C ARG A 46 18.73 2.90 -2.24
N LYS A 47 17.67 3.69 -2.15
CA LYS A 47 17.67 5.04 -1.58
C LYS A 47 16.36 5.30 -0.85
N HIS A 48 16.35 6.25 0.09
CA HIS A 48 15.09 6.70 0.70
C HIS A 48 14.29 7.54 -0.29
N ALA A 49 13.07 7.08 -0.57
CA ALA A 49 12.13 7.68 -1.48
C ALA A 49 10.88 8.14 -0.74
N THR A 50 10.11 9.01 -1.38
CA THR A 50 8.75 9.30 -0.97
C THR A 50 7.85 8.15 -1.42
N TYR A 51 7.01 7.70 -0.50
CA TYR A 51 6.07 6.61 -0.69
C TYR A 51 4.65 7.15 -0.52
N THR A 52 3.84 6.98 -1.55
CA THR A 52 2.47 7.49 -1.61
C THR A 52 1.46 6.37 -1.51
N GLU A 53 0.35 6.62 -0.82
CA GLU A 53 -0.73 5.64 -0.70
C GLU A 53 -1.41 5.38 -2.04
N THR A 54 -1.54 4.10 -2.37
CA THR A 54 -2.34 3.64 -3.49
C THR A 54 -3.50 2.77 -3.03
N LYS A 55 -4.68 3.02 -3.61
CA LYS A 55 -5.82 2.09 -3.56
C LYS A 55 -5.72 1.00 -4.63
N LYS A 56 -4.88 1.18 -5.66
CA LYS A 56 -4.80 0.23 -6.77
C LYS A 56 -4.11 -1.05 -6.30
N ASN A 57 -4.73 -2.19 -6.62
CA ASN A 57 -4.03 -3.46 -6.66
C ASN A 57 -3.10 -3.42 -7.88
N LEU A 58 -1.82 -3.16 -7.64
CA LEU A 58 -0.78 -3.09 -8.68
C LEU A 58 -0.40 -4.48 -9.22
N GLY A 59 -1.38 -5.34 -9.47
CA GLY A 59 -1.27 -6.56 -10.29
C GLY A 59 -0.34 -7.68 -9.79
N ARG A 60 0.28 -7.57 -8.60
CA ARG A 60 1.27 -8.57 -8.12
C ARG A 60 0.72 -9.64 -7.18
N ASN A 61 -0.51 -9.51 -6.71
CA ASN A 61 -1.22 -10.55 -5.96
C ASN A 61 -2.36 -11.18 -6.79
N GLU A 62 -2.31 -11.08 -8.12
CA GLU A 62 -3.17 -11.89 -8.97
C GLU A 62 -2.50 -13.26 -9.12
N VAL A 63 -3.03 -14.25 -8.41
CA VAL A 63 -2.65 -15.66 -8.61
C VAL A 63 -2.90 -15.96 -10.09
N LYS A 64 -1.84 -16.17 -10.87
CA LYS A 64 -1.96 -16.60 -12.27
C LYS A 64 -2.90 -17.80 -12.29
N LYS A 65 -4.01 -17.74 -13.05
CA LYS A 65 -4.90 -18.89 -13.22
C LYS A 65 -4.05 -20.11 -13.58
N ARG A 66 -4.15 -21.18 -12.80
CA ARG A 66 -3.55 -22.47 -13.17
C ARG A 66 -4.09 -22.84 -14.55
N LYS A 67 -3.19 -23.12 -15.49
CA LYS A 67 -3.59 -23.69 -16.78
C LYS A 67 -4.28 -25.03 -16.47
N SER A 68 -5.50 -25.18 -16.98
CA SER A 68 -6.24 -26.45 -17.03
C SER A 68 -5.49 -27.46 -17.88
#